data_AF-A0A1Q6H3Q3-F1
#
_entry.id   AF-A0A1Q6H3Q3-F1
#
_cell.length_a   1.000
_cell.length_b   1.000
_cell.length_c   1.000
_cell.angle_alpha   90.00
_cell.angle_beta   90.00
_cell.angle_gamma   90.00
#
_symmetry.space_group_name_H-M   'P 1'
#
loop_
_entity.id
_entity.type
_entity.pdbx_description
1 polymer ?
#
loop_
_entity_poly.entity_id
_entity_poly.type
_entity_poly.pdbx_seq_one_letter_code
_entity_poly.pdbx_strand_id
1 'polypeptide(L)'
;MQSCGFVYERHLTGNYYLIAVDTKEDMDVCYHQQNDDDAPYTGITGASVYAVGYDNDFILVKAYRALRDSIGISLPRYDKNTTEYYIIPVNNTQEAWEAQENKLGAFSKKDFEVKRKELGVSDDITFKRL
;
A
#
# COMPACT_ATOMS: atom_id res chain seq x y z
N MET A 1 0.53 18.85 22.71
CA MET A 1 0.41 17.38 22.61
C MET A 1 1.52 16.91 21.70
N GLN A 2 2.48 16.14 22.22
CA GLN A 2 3.52 15.52 21.40
C GLN A 2 2.84 14.44 20.56
N SER A 3 2.66 14.69 19.27
CA SER A 3 2.32 13.61 18.34
C SER A 3 3.47 12.62 18.37
N CYS A 4 3.22 11.36 18.70
CA CYS A 4 4.14 10.29 18.39
C CYS A 4 4.21 10.21 16.86
N GLY A 5 5.22 10.84 16.27
CA GLY A 5 5.41 10.82 14.82
C GLY A 5 5.65 9.40 14.30
N PHE A 6 5.38 9.18 13.02
CA PHE A 6 5.65 7.91 12.36
C PHE A 6 7.15 7.56 12.41
N VAL A 7 7.49 6.29 12.66
CA VAL A 7 8.89 5.84 12.55
C VAL A 7 9.39 5.84 11.11
N TYR A 8 8.48 5.86 10.14
CA TYR A 8 8.80 6.01 8.73
C TYR A 8 7.68 6.77 8.01
N GLU A 9 8.08 7.78 7.23
CA GLU A 9 7.21 8.49 6.31
C GLU A 9 7.98 8.73 5.01
N ARG A 10 7.38 8.38 3.87
CA ARG A 10 7.93 8.71 2.56
C ARG A 10 6.81 8.96 1.56
N HIS A 11 6.77 10.16 1.01
CA HIS A 11 5.93 10.46 -0.15
C HIS A 11 6.28 9.56 -1.34
N LEU A 12 5.25 8.99 -2.00
CA LEU A 12 5.41 8.22 -3.22
C LEU A 12 5.12 9.11 -4.43
N THR A 13 3.85 9.43 -4.63
CA THR A 13 3.32 10.18 -5.78
C THR A 13 1.94 10.72 -5.40
N GLY A 14 1.54 11.87 -5.95
CA GLY A 14 0.23 12.47 -5.66
C GLY A 14 -0.08 12.53 -4.16
N ASN A 15 -1.26 12.09 -3.76
CA ASN A 15 -1.70 12.01 -2.36
C ASN A 15 -1.30 10.70 -1.65
N TYR A 16 -0.30 9.95 -2.14
CA TYR A 16 0.06 8.64 -1.63
C TYR A 16 1.44 8.62 -0.95
N TYR A 17 1.50 7.92 0.17
CA TYR A 17 2.64 7.87 1.08
C TYR A 17 2.91 6.44 1.53
N LEU A 18 4.15 6.15 1.90
CA LEU A 18 4.50 5.02 2.75
C LEU A 18 4.61 5.49 4.19
N ILE A 19 3.86 4.84 5.08
CA ILE A 19 3.83 5.15 6.50
C ILE A 19 4.10 3.88 7.29
N ALA A 20 4.93 3.97 8.31
CA ALA A 20 5.04 2.94 9.34
C ALA A 20 4.94 3.58 10.73
N VAL A 21 4.03 3.07 11.56
CA VAL A 21 3.68 3.69 12.85
C VAL A 21 4.75 3.42 13.90
N ASP A 22 5.02 2.15 14.21
CA ASP A 22 5.94 1.75 15.28
C ASP A 22 7.15 0.96 14.78
N THR A 23 6.94 0.10 13.77
CA THR A 23 7.97 -0.80 13.23
C THR A 23 7.91 -0.86 11.71
N LYS A 24 8.99 -1.34 11.06
CA LYS A 24 8.96 -1.61 9.61
C LYS A 24 7.89 -2.60 9.18
N GLU A 25 7.40 -3.46 10.07
CA GLU A 25 6.32 -4.40 9.75
C GLU A 25 4.96 -3.69 9.66
N ASP A 26 4.81 -2.49 10.24
CA ASP A 26 3.61 -1.65 10.15
C ASP A 26 3.54 -0.83 8.86
N MET A 27 4.52 -1.01 7.95
CA MET A 27 4.58 -0.27 6.69
C MET A 27 3.33 -0.53 5.84
N ASP A 28 2.63 0.54 5.48
CA ASP A 28 1.47 0.52 4.59
C ASP A 28 1.61 1.63 3.52
N VAL A 29 0.92 1.45 2.40
CA VAL A 29 0.62 2.55 1.48
C VAL A 29 -0.61 3.27 2.01
N CYS A 30 -0.45 4.55 2.33
CA CYS A 30 -1.51 5.40 2.85
C CYS A 30 -1.87 6.50 1.86
N TYR A 31 -3.13 6.92 1.90
CA TYR A 31 -3.62 8.13 1.26
C TYR A 31 -3.66 9.27 2.27
N HIS A 32 -3.21 10.45 1.86
CA HIS A 32 -3.30 11.69 2.64
C HIS A 32 -3.45 12.86 1.67
N GLN A 33 -4.51 13.66 1.85
CA GLN A 33 -4.80 14.80 1.00
C GLN A 33 -3.84 15.94 1.32
N GLN A 34 -2.85 16.18 0.46
CA GLN A 34 -1.77 17.15 0.73
C GLN A 34 -2.24 18.59 0.95
N ASN A 35 -3.41 18.94 0.44
CA ASN A 35 -3.95 20.30 0.53
C ASN A 35 -4.79 20.52 1.80
N ASP A 36 -4.87 19.51 2.66
CA ASP A 36 -5.56 19.55 3.94
C ASP A 36 -4.60 19.06 5.03
N ASP A 37 -3.97 20.02 5.72
CA ASP A 37 -2.99 19.76 6.78
C ASP A 37 -3.56 18.93 7.94
N ASP A 38 -4.89 18.92 8.11
CA ASP A 38 -5.59 18.16 9.15
C ASP A 38 -6.07 16.78 8.65
N ALA A 39 -5.89 16.46 7.36
CA ALA A 39 -6.34 15.19 6.80
C ALA A 39 -5.56 14.00 7.39
N PRO A 40 -6.24 12.93 7.84
CA PRO A 40 -5.56 11.76 8.37
C PRO A 40 -4.86 10.96 7.26
N TYR A 41 -3.80 10.25 7.64
CA TYR A 41 -3.25 9.18 6.81
C TYR A 41 -4.15 7.96 6.87
N THR A 42 -4.64 7.52 5.72
CA THR A 42 -5.58 6.40 5.61
C THR A 42 -4.94 5.23 4.89
N GLY A 43 -4.75 4.11 5.60
CA GLY A 43 -4.11 2.89 5.07
C GLY A 43 -4.94 2.22 3.97
N ILE A 44 -4.26 1.76 2.91
CA ILE A 44 -4.87 1.18 1.72
C ILE A 44 -4.61 -0.32 1.64
N THR A 45 -3.35 -0.75 1.72
CA THR A 45 -2.97 -2.15 1.47
C THR A 45 -2.99 -3.02 2.71
N GLY A 46 -3.01 -2.40 3.89
CA GLY A 46 -2.70 -3.08 5.13
C GLY A 46 -1.18 -3.17 5.30
N ALA A 47 -0.77 -3.31 6.56
CA ALA A 47 0.62 -3.37 6.97
C ALA A 47 1.43 -4.49 6.27
N SER A 48 2.74 -4.53 6.53
CA SER A 48 3.76 -5.45 5.98
C SER A 48 4.21 -5.21 4.54
N VAL A 49 3.99 -4.01 4.02
CA VAL A 49 4.55 -3.58 2.73
C VAL A 49 6.07 -3.58 2.81
N TYR A 50 6.73 -4.34 1.93
CA TYR A 50 8.20 -4.47 1.94
C TYR A 50 8.86 -4.06 0.62
N ALA A 51 8.07 -3.84 -0.44
CA ALA A 51 8.55 -3.27 -1.68
C ALA A 51 7.43 -2.55 -2.44
N VAL A 52 7.78 -1.43 -3.09
CA VAL A 52 6.87 -0.69 -3.97
C VAL A 52 7.58 -0.28 -5.26
N GLY A 53 6.82 -0.16 -6.34
CA GLY A 53 7.24 0.52 -7.57
C GLY A 53 6.11 1.40 -8.04
N TYR A 54 6.38 2.60 -8.54
CA TYR A 54 5.32 3.53 -8.90
C TYR A 54 5.77 4.52 -9.97
N ASP A 55 4.78 5.12 -10.62
CA ASP A 55 4.89 6.32 -11.46
C ASP A 55 3.79 7.32 -11.08
N ASN A 56 3.33 8.15 -12.01
CA ASN A 56 2.27 9.13 -11.75
C ASN A 56 0.85 8.53 -11.86
N ASP A 57 0.71 7.34 -12.44
CA ASP A 57 -0.58 6.74 -12.78
C ASP A 57 -0.87 5.51 -11.91
N PHE A 58 0.16 4.77 -11.49
CA PHE A 58 0.02 3.54 -10.72
C PHE A 58 1.05 3.38 -9.62
N ILE A 59 0.63 2.70 -8.55
CA ILE A 59 1.50 2.20 -7.48
C ILE A 59 1.34 0.67 -7.42
N LEU A 60 2.47 -0.02 -7.51
CA LEU A 60 2.58 -1.47 -7.38
C LEU A 60 3.15 -1.79 -6.02
N VAL A 61 2.51 -2.72 -5.31
CA VAL A 61 2.86 -3.05 -3.92
C VAL A 61 3.12 -4.54 -3.78
N LYS A 62 4.16 -4.88 -3.02
CA LYS A 62 4.36 -6.22 -2.44
C LYS A 62 4.23 -6.15 -0.93
N ALA A 63 3.34 -6.97 -0.39
CA ALA A 63 3.16 -7.13 1.04
C ALA A 63 3.24 -8.62 1.41
N TYR A 64 3.52 -8.90 2.69
CA TYR A 64 3.42 -10.25 3.22
C TYR A 64 1.98 -10.55 3.61
N ARG A 65 1.49 -11.76 3.33
CA ARG A 65 0.13 -12.12 3.73
C ARG A 65 0.00 -12.11 5.25
N ALA A 66 -0.97 -11.37 5.78
CA ALA A 66 -1.33 -11.43 7.19
C ALA A 66 -1.82 -12.84 7.57
N LEU A 67 -1.28 -13.39 8.66
CA LEU A 67 -1.81 -14.61 9.25
C LEU A 67 -3.21 -14.32 9.80
N ARG A 68 -4.08 -15.32 9.74
CA ARG A 68 -5.44 -15.21 10.27
C ARG A 68 -5.62 -16.15 11.45
N ASP A 69 -6.41 -15.72 12.42
CA ASP A 69 -6.85 -16.60 13.51
C ASP A 69 -7.89 -17.63 13.01
N SER A 70 -8.36 -18.50 13.92
CA SER A 70 -9.30 -19.57 13.59
C SER A 70 -10.66 -19.07 13.10
N ILE A 71 -10.99 -17.80 13.31
CA ILE A 71 -12.26 -17.17 12.88
C ILE A 71 -12.06 -16.19 11.71
N GLY A 72 -10.85 -16.14 11.15
CA GLY A 72 -10.53 -15.40 9.93
C GLY A 72 -10.07 -13.96 10.13
N ILE A 73 -9.86 -13.50 11.37
CA ILE A 73 -9.39 -12.15 11.68
C ILE A 73 -7.88 -12.07 11.46
N SER A 74 -7.43 -11.01 10.79
CA SER A 74 -6.01 -10.77 10.51
C SER A 74 -5.25 -10.46 11.80
N LEU A 75 -4.11 -11.11 11.98
CA LEU A 75 -3.18 -10.90 13.08
C LEU A 75 -2.05 -9.95 12.65
N PRO A 76 -1.40 -9.23 13.59
CA PRO A 76 -0.18 -8.45 13.32
C PRO A 76 1.04 -9.37 13.20
N ARG A 77 0.91 -10.44 12.41
CA ARG A 77 1.93 -11.44 12.13
C ARG A 77 1.76 -11.87 10.68
N TYR A 78 2.86 -12.05 9.97
CA TYR A 78 2.83 -12.22 8.54
C TYR A 78 3.54 -13.49 8.08
N ASP A 79 2.96 -14.17 7.10
CA ASP A 79 3.58 -15.28 6.39
C ASP A 79 4.59 -14.72 5.38
N LYS A 80 5.87 -14.65 5.79
CA LYS A 80 6.96 -14.12 4.96
C LYS A 80 7.30 -14.97 3.72
N ASN A 81 6.68 -16.15 3.58
CA ASN A 81 6.83 -17.00 2.40
C ASN A 81 5.79 -16.69 1.31
N THR A 82 4.71 -15.99 1.67
CA THR A 82 3.63 -15.63 0.74
C THR A 82 3.65 -14.14 0.47
N THR A 83 3.88 -13.77 -0.79
CA THR A 83 3.78 -12.38 -1.24
C THR A 83 2.43 -12.14 -1.90
N GLU A 84 1.73 -11.13 -1.42
CA GLU A 84 0.56 -10.56 -2.05
C GLU A 84 0.96 -9.33 -2.87
N TYR A 85 0.33 -9.20 -4.02
CA TYR A 85 0.58 -8.12 -4.96
C TYR A 85 -0.67 -7.25 -5.07
N TYR A 86 -0.46 -5.94 -5.10
CA TYR A 86 -1.53 -4.97 -5.29
C TYR A 86 -1.17 -3.96 -6.40
N ILE A 87 -2.21 -3.50 -7.11
CA ILE A 87 -2.14 -2.40 -8.06
C ILE A 87 -3.10 -1.32 -7.57
N ILE A 88 -2.59 -0.10 -7.35
CA ILE A 88 -3.35 1.06 -6.89
C ILE A 88 -3.29 2.10 -8.00
N PRO A 89 -4.41 2.40 -8.68
CA PRO A 89 -4.50 3.55 -9.57
C PRO A 89 -4.37 4.85 -8.78
N VAL A 90 -3.52 5.77 -9.25
CA VAL A 90 -3.34 7.07 -8.61
C VAL A 90 -4.56 7.94 -8.91
N ASN A 91 -5.28 8.33 -7.86
CA ASN A 91 -6.39 9.27 -7.94
C ASN A 91 -6.27 10.30 -6.81
N ASN A 92 -5.97 11.54 -7.18
CA ASN A 92 -5.76 12.64 -6.22
C ASN A 92 -7.04 13.43 -5.88
N THR A 93 -8.18 13.07 -6.48
CA THR A 93 -9.44 13.79 -6.27
C THR A 93 -10.41 13.03 -5.38
N GLN A 94 -10.03 11.85 -4.91
CA GLN A 94 -10.88 11.00 -4.08
C GLN A 94 -10.81 11.39 -2.60
N GLU A 95 -11.87 11.03 -1.89
CA GLU A 95 -11.90 11.09 -0.43
C GLU A 95 -11.07 9.95 0.18
N ALA A 96 -10.63 10.13 1.43
CA ALA A 96 -9.76 9.16 2.08
C ALA A 96 -10.39 7.76 2.21
N TRP A 97 -11.70 7.68 2.46
CA TRP A 97 -12.42 6.40 2.55
C TRP A 97 -12.56 5.71 1.18
N GLU A 98 -12.66 6.47 0.09
CA GLU A 98 -12.67 5.91 -1.28
C GLU A 98 -11.30 5.33 -1.64
N ALA A 99 -10.23 5.97 -1.17
CA ALA A 99 -8.86 5.51 -1.40
C ALA A 99 -8.59 4.11 -0.82
N GLN A 100 -9.26 3.73 0.26
CA GLN A 100 -9.12 2.39 0.86
C GLN A 100 -9.59 1.29 -0.09
N GLU A 101 -10.64 1.56 -0.86
CA GLU A 101 -11.23 0.62 -1.81
C GLU A 101 -10.61 0.74 -3.20
N ASN A 102 -9.86 1.82 -3.49
CA ASN A 102 -9.17 2.04 -4.76
C ASN A 102 -7.87 1.22 -4.87
N LYS A 103 -7.97 -0.09 -4.66
CA LYS A 103 -6.88 -1.06 -4.87
C LYS A 103 -7.40 -2.31 -5.55
N LEU A 104 -6.53 -2.92 -6.34
CA LEU A 104 -6.75 -4.21 -6.97
C LEU A 104 -5.80 -5.22 -6.34
N GLY A 105 -6.36 -6.29 -5.78
CA GLY A 105 -5.64 -7.34 -5.07
C GLY A 105 -6.47 -7.85 -3.89
N ALA A 106 -5.95 -8.71 -3.03
CA ALA A 106 -4.61 -9.30 -3.05
C ALA A 106 -4.45 -10.31 -4.20
N PHE A 107 -3.40 -10.18 -5.02
CA PHE A 107 -3.12 -11.11 -6.11
C PHE A 107 -1.95 -12.05 -5.82
N SER A 108 -1.98 -13.23 -6.44
CA SER A 108 -0.76 -14.02 -6.66
C SER A 108 0.13 -13.32 -7.69
N LYS A 109 1.41 -13.72 -7.78
CA LYS A 109 2.33 -13.15 -8.79
C LYS A 109 1.79 -13.30 -10.22
N LYS A 110 1.20 -14.46 -10.54
CA LYS A 110 0.67 -14.75 -11.87
C LYS A 110 -0.53 -13.87 -12.20
N ASP A 111 -1.48 -13.77 -11.26
CA ASP A 111 -2.70 -12.97 -11.46
C ASP A 111 -2.38 -11.48 -11.52
N PHE A 112 -1.39 -11.03 -10.74
CA PHE A 112 -0.84 -9.69 -10.81
C PHE A 112 -0.27 -9.36 -12.19
N GLU A 113 0.56 -10.25 -12.76
CA GLU A 113 1.15 -10.03 -14.08
C GLU A 113 0.10 -9.96 -15.19
N VAL A 114 -0.97 -10.78 -15.10
CA VAL A 114 -2.13 -10.69 -16.00
C VAL A 114 -2.82 -9.35 -15.81
N LYS A 115 -3.14 -8.97 -14.57
CA LYS A 115 -3.89 -7.75 -14.29
C LYS A 115 -3.12 -6.49 -14.67
N ARG A 116 -1.81 -6.46 -14.40
CA ARG A 116 -0.89 -5.39 -14.80
C ARG A 116 -0.98 -5.14 -16.31
N LYS A 117 -0.93 -6.20 -17.11
CA LYS A 117 -1.02 -6.13 -18.58
C LYS A 117 -2.40 -5.67 -19.05
N GLU A 118 -3.48 -6.20 -18.46
CA GLU A 118 -4.85 -5.79 -18.79
C GLU A 118 -5.06 -4.27 -18.59
N LEU A 119 -4.46 -3.71 -17.55
CA LEU A 119 -4.55 -2.29 -17.21
C LEU A 119 -3.57 -1.41 -17.99
N GLY A 120 -2.68 -1.99 -18.80
CA GLY A 120 -1.65 -1.24 -19.53
C GLY A 120 -0.58 -0.63 -18.64
N VAL A 121 -0.38 -1.14 -17.42
CA VAL A 121 0.65 -0.65 -16.50
C VAL A 121 2.03 -0.97 -17.07
N SER A 122 2.87 0.06 -17.22
CA SER A 122 4.21 -0.07 -17.81
C SER A 122 5.08 -1.10 -17.09
N ASP A 123 5.82 -1.91 -17.86
CA ASP A 123 6.80 -2.87 -17.34
C ASP A 123 8.05 -2.19 -16.74
N ASP A 124 8.28 -0.90 -17.05
CA ASP A 124 9.40 -0.12 -16.53
C ASP A 124 9.25 0.24 -15.05
N ILE A 125 8.04 0.15 -14.51
CA ILE A 125 7.81 0.28 -13.07
C ILE A 125 8.45 -0.93 -12.37
N THR A 126 9.58 -0.69 -11.71
CA THR A 126 10.34 -1.72 -10.99
C THR A 126 10.13 -1.61 -9.48
N PHE A 127 10.02 -2.76 -8.81
CA PHE A 127 9.91 -2.81 -7.36
C PHE A 127 11.22 -2.45 -6.69
N LYS A 128 11.17 -1.51 -5.74
CA LYS A 128 12.26 -1.16 -4.82
C LYS A 128 11.92 -1.64 -3.42
N ARG A 129 12.88 -2.33 -2.79
CA ARG A 129 12.76 -2.82 -1.40
C ARG A 129 12.89 -1.68 -0.39
N LEU A 130 12.17 -1.77 0.72
CA LEU A 130 12.11 -0.79 1.82
C LEU A 130 13.01 -1.16 3.02
#